data_AF-A0A0C3DMB5-F1
#
_entry.id   AF-A0A0C3DMB5-F1
#
_cell.length_a   1.000
_cell.length_b   1.000
_cell.length_c   1.000
_cell.angle_alpha   90.00
_cell.angle_beta   90.00
_cell.angle_gamma   90.00
#
_symmetry.space_group_name_H-M   'P 1'
#
loop_
_entity.id
_entity.type
_entity.pdbx_description
1 polymer ?
#
loop_
_entity_poly.entity_id
_entity_poly.type
_entity_poly.pdbx_seq_one_letter_code
_entity_poly.pdbx_strand_id
1 'polypeptide(L)'
;MESQPEKTVNQTGADYLRQILRAPVYEVATVTPLQDMPRLSARIGNHVQIKREDRQPVHSFKLRGAYNMVASLSEEQKAAGVIAASAGNHAQGMALSGTKLGIKTTIVMPKTTPDIKVDAVRSFGGNVVLHGSNFDEAKAEAERLSEEYGYTFVPPFDHPLVIAGQGTIGMEMLRQNGHLEYIFVPVGGGGLAAGVAVLVKQLMPEIKVIAVEPEDSSCLKAALDAGEPVVLDQVSMFADGVAVKRIGEETFRLCQKYIDGHVAVSSDEICAAVKDIFEDTRAIAEPSGALALAGLKKFVEQNHLEGKNLGTVLSGANTNFHGLRYVSERCELGEKREGLLAVTIPERQGAFLEFCNLIGGRAVTEFNYRYNDDQLANIFVGVRLQGGQEELEQIIHDLRDGGYPVVDLSDDEMAKLHIRYMIGGKPSKPLTERLYSFEFPEYPGALLKFLSTLGTHWNISLFNYRNHGADYGRVLCGFELNEGDLAQFTTHLRELGYQYKDETDNPSYKFFLS
;
A
#
# COMPACT_ATOMS: atom_id res chain seq x y z
N MET A 1 35.76 -36.19 8.64
CA MET A 1 35.29 -36.09 10.03
C MET A 1 34.21 -35.03 10.01
N GLU A 2 32.96 -35.47 9.88
CA GLU A 2 31.81 -34.56 9.76
C GLU A 2 31.64 -33.79 11.07
N SER A 3 31.78 -32.46 10.99
CA SER A 3 31.42 -31.56 12.09
C SER A 3 29.89 -31.56 12.20
N GLN A 4 29.36 -32.24 13.21
CA GLN A 4 27.96 -32.09 13.60
C GLN A 4 27.68 -30.62 13.91
N PRO A 5 26.58 -30.02 13.42
CA PRO A 5 26.20 -28.67 13.82
C PRO A 5 25.94 -28.67 15.33
N GLU A 6 26.57 -27.76 16.06
CA GLU A 6 26.27 -27.52 17.48
C GLU A 6 24.75 -27.37 17.64
N LYS A 7 24.13 -28.26 18.40
CA LYS A 7 22.73 -28.10 18.81
C LYS A 7 22.62 -26.80 19.59
N THR A 8 22.14 -25.74 18.95
CA THR A 8 21.78 -24.49 19.62
C THR A 8 20.83 -24.82 20.76
N VAL A 9 21.30 -24.60 21.99
CA VAL A 9 20.47 -24.76 23.19
C VAL A 9 19.27 -23.82 23.05
N ASN A 10 18.05 -24.37 23.08
CA ASN A 10 16.83 -23.58 22.97
C ASN A 10 16.83 -22.47 24.02
N GLN A 11 16.86 -21.21 23.58
CA GLN A 11 16.92 -20.07 24.49
C GLN A 11 15.60 -19.90 25.25
N THR A 12 15.69 -19.62 26.55
CA THR A 12 14.52 -19.36 27.39
C THR A 12 14.04 -17.91 27.23
N GLY A 13 12.82 -17.61 27.70
CA GLY A 13 12.32 -16.22 27.72
C GLY A 13 13.23 -15.27 28.51
N ALA A 14 13.81 -15.75 29.61
CA ALA A 14 14.76 -14.97 30.41
C ALA A 14 16.10 -14.73 29.68
N ASP A 15 16.55 -15.67 28.84
CA ASP A 15 17.73 -15.47 27.99
C ASP A 15 17.49 -14.36 26.96
N TYR A 16 16.32 -14.36 26.32
CA TYR A 16 15.91 -13.29 25.42
C TYR A 16 15.80 -11.94 26.13
N LEU A 17 15.15 -11.88 27.29
CA LEU A 17 15.07 -10.65 28.08
C LEU A 17 16.47 -10.09 28.38
N ARG A 18 17.41 -10.93 28.83
CA ARG A 18 18.80 -10.53 29.08
C ARG A 18 19.49 -10.03 27.81
N GLN A 19 19.30 -10.69 26.68
CA GLN A 19 19.90 -10.27 25.40
C GLN A 19 19.31 -8.95 24.90
N ILE A 20 17.99 -8.76 25.00
CA ILE A 20 17.32 -7.52 24.60
C ILE A 20 17.83 -6.34 25.43
N LEU A 21 17.96 -6.50 26.74
CA LEU A 21 18.46 -5.45 27.64
C LEU A 21 19.94 -5.10 27.39
N ARG A 22 20.72 -6.04 26.87
CA ARG A 22 22.16 -5.87 26.58
C ARG A 22 22.46 -5.48 25.13
N ALA A 23 21.45 -5.45 24.26
CA ALA A 23 21.64 -5.20 22.85
C ALA A 23 22.16 -3.76 22.60
N PRO A 24 23.29 -3.56 21.91
CA PRO A 24 23.88 -2.23 21.69
C PRO A 24 23.19 -1.46 20.54
N VAL A 25 21.89 -1.66 20.33
CA VAL A 25 21.17 -1.13 19.16
C VAL A 25 21.25 0.39 19.04
N TYR A 26 21.37 1.11 20.16
CA TYR A 26 21.34 2.58 20.19
C TYR A 26 22.63 3.25 19.68
N GLU A 27 23.65 2.46 19.31
CA GLU A 27 24.84 2.99 18.61
C GLU A 27 24.52 3.39 17.16
N VAL A 28 23.43 2.86 16.60
CA VAL A 28 22.92 3.15 15.24
C VAL A 28 21.43 3.51 15.20
N ALA A 29 20.62 2.92 16.08
CA ALA A 29 19.18 3.16 16.16
C ALA A 29 18.89 4.30 17.14
N THR A 30 17.74 4.94 16.95
CA THR A 30 17.20 5.93 17.89
C THR A 30 15.97 5.38 18.58
N VAL A 31 15.68 5.89 19.79
CA VAL A 31 14.38 5.65 20.43
C VAL A 31 13.33 6.37 19.61
N THR A 32 12.43 5.62 18.98
CA THR A 32 11.42 6.21 18.10
C THR A 32 10.20 6.66 18.90
N PRO A 33 9.43 7.67 18.45
CA PRO A 33 8.20 8.06 19.11
C PRO A 33 7.16 6.94 19.16
N LEU A 34 6.46 6.81 20.28
CA LEU A 34 5.13 6.20 20.36
C LEU A 34 4.13 7.36 20.31
N GLN A 35 3.53 7.58 19.15
CA GLN A 35 2.75 8.77 18.83
C GLN A 35 1.25 8.46 18.84
N ASP A 36 0.42 9.34 19.39
CA ASP A 36 -1.04 9.19 19.35
C ASP A 36 -1.61 9.39 17.94
N MET A 37 -2.68 8.65 17.63
CA MET A 37 -3.45 8.78 16.39
C MET A 37 -4.86 9.29 16.72
N PRO A 38 -5.07 10.60 16.96
CA PRO A 38 -6.29 11.13 17.53
C PRO A 38 -7.53 10.96 16.65
N ARG A 39 -7.40 11.08 15.32
CA ARG A 39 -8.55 10.93 14.40
C ARG A 39 -9.01 9.48 14.38
N LEU A 40 -8.08 8.55 14.21
CA LEU A 40 -8.40 7.13 14.26
C LEU A 40 -8.95 6.73 15.64
N SER A 41 -8.34 7.23 16.71
CA SER A 41 -8.76 6.93 18.09
C SER A 41 -10.22 7.33 18.32
N ALA A 42 -10.59 8.55 17.92
CA ALA A 42 -11.97 9.03 17.99
C ALA A 42 -12.91 8.19 17.11
N ARG A 43 -12.47 7.78 15.92
CA ARG A 43 -13.29 6.99 14.97
C ARG A 43 -13.62 5.59 15.48
N ILE A 44 -12.68 4.94 16.18
CA ILE A 44 -12.87 3.54 16.63
C ILE A 44 -13.16 3.41 18.13
N GLY A 45 -13.33 4.51 18.86
CA GLY A 45 -13.66 4.48 20.29
C GLY A 45 -12.55 3.89 21.18
N ASN A 46 -11.28 3.94 20.76
CA ASN A 46 -10.14 3.40 21.50
C ASN A 46 -8.96 4.37 21.46
N HIS A 47 -8.03 4.27 22.39
CA HIS A 47 -6.80 5.07 22.37
C HIS A 47 -5.72 4.36 21.54
N VAL A 48 -5.42 4.88 20.36
CA VAL A 48 -4.46 4.28 19.42
C VAL A 48 -3.15 5.04 19.41
N GLN A 49 -2.05 4.31 19.59
CA GLN A 49 -0.69 4.82 19.45
C GLN A 49 0.10 4.03 18.43
N ILE A 50 0.94 4.72 17.66
CA ILE A 50 1.78 4.15 16.61
C ILE A 50 3.26 4.36 16.94
N LYS A 51 4.01 3.25 16.93
CA LYS A 51 5.45 3.21 17.15
C LYS A 51 6.18 3.48 15.83
N ARG A 52 6.84 4.64 15.74
CA ARG A 52 7.34 5.27 14.49
C ARG A 52 8.72 4.74 14.06
N GLU A 53 8.84 3.44 13.76
CA GLU A 53 10.11 2.84 13.29
C GLU A 53 10.54 3.30 11.88
N ASP A 54 9.67 3.98 11.13
CA ASP A 54 10.04 4.73 9.93
C ASP A 54 11.05 5.86 10.18
N ARG A 55 11.18 6.32 11.44
CA ARG A 55 12.11 7.40 11.81
C ARG A 55 13.55 6.92 12.02
N GLN A 56 13.82 5.63 11.87
CA GLN A 56 15.19 5.13 11.87
C GLN A 56 15.98 5.67 10.66
N PRO A 57 17.32 5.73 10.71
CA PRO A 57 18.15 6.22 9.60
C PRO A 57 17.97 5.43 8.28
N VAL A 58 17.57 4.16 8.37
CA VAL A 58 17.27 3.28 7.21
C VAL A 58 15.77 3.12 6.98
N HIS A 59 14.97 4.01 7.56
CA HIS A 59 13.52 4.10 7.43
C HIS A 59 12.74 2.83 7.78
N SER A 60 13.32 1.95 8.60
CA SER A 60 12.68 0.73 9.09
C SER A 60 13.39 0.18 10.32
N PHE A 61 12.72 -0.75 11.01
CA PHE A 61 13.25 -1.37 12.22
C PHE A 61 14.44 -2.33 11.99
N LYS A 62 14.67 -2.79 10.75
CA LYS A 62 15.60 -3.91 10.45
C LYS A 62 17.04 -3.63 10.90
N LEU A 63 17.42 -2.37 11.05
CA LEU A 63 18.69 -1.94 11.61
C LEU A 63 18.97 -2.54 13.00
N ARG A 64 17.96 -2.69 13.85
CA ARG A 64 18.15 -3.10 15.25
C ARG A 64 18.71 -4.52 15.36
N GLY A 65 18.04 -5.50 14.77
CA GLY A 65 18.51 -6.89 14.79
C GLY A 65 19.75 -7.13 13.95
N ALA A 66 19.89 -6.45 12.80
CA ALA A 66 21.12 -6.52 12.00
C ALA A 66 22.32 -6.06 12.83
N TYR A 67 22.22 -4.88 13.46
CA TYR A 67 23.28 -4.34 14.29
C TYR A 67 23.58 -5.22 15.49
N ASN A 68 22.57 -5.69 16.22
CA ASN A 68 22.76 -6.52 17.41
C ASN A 68 23.53 -7.82 17.09
N MET A 69 23.21 -8.46 15.96
CA MET A 69 23.93 -9.65 15.53
C MET A 69 25.37 -9.31 15.11
N VAL A 70 25.56 -8.30 14.25
CA VAL A 70 26.89 -7.96 13.71
C VAL A 70 27.83 -7.46 14.81
N ALA A 71 27.34 -6.67 15.77
CA ALA A 71 28.13 -6.19 16.91
C ALA A 71 28.58 -7.32 17.84
N SER A 72 27.84 -8.43 17.87
CA SER A 72 28.10 -9.60 18.73
C SER A 72 29.03 -10.63 18.10
N LEU A 73 29.46 -10.44 16.85
CA LEU A 73 30.39 -11.34 16.17
C LEU A 73 31.78 -11.34 16.82
N SER A 74 32.51 -12.45 16.68
CA SER A 74 33.90 -12.52 17.09
C SER A 74 34.79 -11.64 16.20
N GLU A 75 35.99 -11.29 16.67
CA GLU A 75 36.92 -10.47 15.87
C GLU A 75 37.33 -11.19 14.58
N GLU A 76 37.44 -12.52 14.58
CA GLU A 76 37.71 -13.32 13.39
C GLU A 76 36.56 -13.22 12.37
N GLN A 77 35.31 -13.33 12.83
CA GLN A 77 34.13 -13.18 11.99
C GLN A 77 34.01 -11.76 11.41
N LYS A 78 34.27 -10.74 12.24
CA LYS A 78 34.29 -9.34 11.80
C LYS A 78 35.39 -9.08 10.75
N ALA A 79 36.57 -9.68 10.93
CA ALA A 79 37.67 -9.56 9.99
C ALA A 79 37.38 -10.23 8.64
N ALA A 80 36.70 -11.38 8.64
CA ALA A 80 36.25 -12.05 7.42
C ALA A 80 35.20 -11.20 6.68
N GLY A 81 34.27 -10.60 7.41
CA GLY A 81 33.18 -9.79 6.87
C GLY A 81 31.83 -10.50 6.94
N VAL A 82 30.77 -9.76 6.62
CA VAL A 82 29.39 -10.24 6.71
C VAL A 82 28.71 -10.22 5.35
N ILE A 83 27.77 -11.14 5.16
CA ILE A 83 27.01 -11.28 3.92
C ILE A 83 25.52 -11.45 4.18
N ALA A 84 24.68 -10.92 3.30
CA ALA A 84 23.24 -11.18 3.29
C ALA A 84 22.68 -11.13 1.87
N ALA A 85 21.60 -11.86 1.62
CA ALA A 85 20.78 -11.69 0.42
C ALA A 85 19.52 -10.88 0.75
N SER A 86 19.40 -9.69 0.18
CA SER A 86 18.22 -8.83 0.32
C SER A 86 18.32 -7.64 -0.63
N ALA A 87 17.19 -7.25 -1.21
CA ALA A 87 17.06 -6.03 -2.01
C ALA A 87 16.23 -4.94 -1.31
N GLY A 88 16.04 -5.01 0.02
CA GLY A 88 15.10 -4.15 0.74
C GLY A 88 15.60 -3.69 2.12
N ASN A 89 14.66 -3.54 3.07
CA ASN A 89 14.92 -2.98 4.41
C ASN A 89 16.05 -3.66 5.17
N HIS A 90 16.21 -4.99 5.04
CA HIS A 90 17.30 -5.73 5.68
C HIS A 90 18.67 -5.34 5.11
N ALA A 91 18.76 -5.16 3.79
CA ALA A 91 20.00 -4.78 3.13
C ALA A 91 20.53 -3.43 3.60
N GLN A 92 19.64 -2.43 3.72
CA GLN A 92 20.00 -1.11 4.23
C GLN A 92 20.44 -1.17 5.69
N GLY A 93 19.70 -1.90 6.53
CA GLY A 93 20.06 -2.11 7.94
C GLY A 93 21.43 -2.78 8.11
N MET A 94 21.74 -3.77 7.28
CA MET A 94 23.01 -4.49 7.30
C MET A 94 24.16 -3.61 6.78
N ALA A 95 23.96 -2.85 5.70
CA ALA A 95 24.93 -1.90 5.18
C ALA A 95 25.33 -0.83 6.19
N LEU A 96 24.34 -0.18 6.82
CA LEU A 96 24.62 0.82 7.85
C LEU A 96 25.33 0.20 9.07
N SER A 97 24.96 -1.02 9.46
CA SER A 97 25.59 -1.73 10.57
C SER A 97 27.07 -2.03 10.30
N GLY A 98 27.39 -2.54 9.12
CA GLY A 98 28.78 -2.80 8.72
C GLY A 98 29.61 -1.54 8.69
N THR A 99 29.11 -0.47 8.07
CA THR A 99 29.78 0.82 8.01
C THR A 99 30.07 1.41 9.38
N LYS A 100 29.11 1.35 10.32
CA LYS A 100 29.31 1.83 11.69
C LYS A 100 30.42 1.08 12.41
N LEU A 101 30.50 -0.24 12.22
CA LEU A 101 31.44 -1.12 12.90
C LEU A 101 32.78 -1.28 12.15
N GLY A 102 32.93 -0.68 10.97
CA GLY A 102 34.11 -0.85 10.12
C GLY A 102 34.25 -2.25 9.53
N ILE A 103 33.14 -2.98 9.38
CA ILE A 103 33.10 -4.36 8.87
C ILE A 103 32.71 -4.33 7.40
N LYS A 104 33.38 -5.15 6.58
CA LYS A 104 33.00 -5.34 5.18
C LYS A 104 31.64 -6.03 5.09
N THR A 105 30.70 -5.34 4.46
CA THR A 105 29.32 -5.83 4.28
C THR A 105 29.08 -6.11 2.81
N THR A 106 28.83 -7.38 2.48
CA THR A 106 28.42 -7.80 1.13
C THR A 106 26.91 -8.04 1.09
N ILE A 107 26.22 -7.43 0.13
CA ILE A 107 24.79 -7.62 -0.09
C ILE A 107 24.59 -8.21 -1.48
N VAL A 108 24.03 -9.42 -1.54
CA VAL A 108 23.67 -10.04 -2.81
C VAL A 108 22.23 -9.68 -3.16
N MET A 109 22.03 -9.19 -4.37
CA MET A 109 20.71 -8.81 -4.91
C MET A 109 20.50 -9.42 -6.29
N PRO A 110 19.24 -9.67 -6.71
CA PRO A 110 18.94 -10.03 -8.09
C PRO A 110 19.42 -8.99 -9.09
N LYS A 111 19.84 -9.40 -10.29
CA LYS A 111 20.22 -8.46 -11.37
C LYS A 111 19.07 -7.55 -11.82
N THR A 112 17.84 -7.95 -11.54
CA THR A 112 16.60 -7.22 -11.84
C THR A 112 16.25 -6.18 -10.76
N THR A 113 17.08 -6.03 -9.72
CA THR A 113 16.84 -5.06 -8.66
C THR A 113 16.92 -3.63 -9.20
N PRO A 114 15.90 -2.77 -8.94
CA PRO A 114 15.94 -1.38 -9.39
C PRO A 114 17.15 -0.61 -8.83
N ASP A 115 17.75 0.24 -9.66
CA ASP A 115 18.96 1.02 -9.32
C ASP A 115 18.80 1.82 -8.03
N ILE A 116 17.61 2.39 -7.77
CA ILE A 116 17.33 3.13 -6.55
C ILE A 116 17.55 2.30 -5.27
N LYS A 117 17.23 0.99 -5.29
CA LYS A 117 17.43 0.09 -4.14
C LYS A 117 18.91 -0.32 -4.00
N VAL A 118 19.60 -0.49 -5.13
CA VAL A 118 21.04 -0.77 -5.18
C VAL A 118 21.83 0.43 -4.63
N ASP A 119 21.52 1.62 -5.09
CA ASP A 119 22.22 2.85 -4.71
C ASP A 119 21.95 3.24 -3.27
N ALA A 120 20.74 2.98 -2.73
CA ALA A 120 20.46 3.12 -1.31
C ALA A 120 21.43 2.30 -0.46
N VAL A 121 21.66 1.02 -0.81
CA VAL A 121 22.60 0.15 -0.06
C VAL A 121 24.05 0.60 -0.21
N ARG A 122 24.46 1.03 -1.41
CA ARG A 122 25.80 1.61 -1.63
C ARG A 122 25.99 2.89 -0.82
N SER A 123 24.97 3.74 -0.71
CA SER A 123 25.02 4.99 0.05
C SER A 123 25.24 4.76 1.55
N PHE A 124 24.78 3.62 2.07
CA PHE A 124 25.04 3.18 3.44
C PHE A 124 26.37 2.42 3.60
N GLY A 125 27.17 2.29 2.53
CA GLY A 125 28.50 1.68 2.53
C GLY A 125 28.53 0.17 2.27
N GLY A 126 27.42 -0.43 1.83
CA GLY A 126 27.37 -1.85 1.47
C GLY A 126 28.00 -2.14 0.10
N ASN A 127 28.74 -3.23 0.01
CA ASN A 127 29.24 -3.79 -1.25
C ASN A 127 28.14 -4.63 -1.92
N VAL A 128 27.57 -4.15 -3.02
CA VAL A 128 26.47 -4.84 -3.71
C VAL A 128 27.00 -5.80 -4.78
N VAL A 129 26.57 -7.05 -4.71
CA VAL A 129 26.80 -8.09 -5.72
C VAL A 129 25.48 -8.40 -6.42
N LEU A 130 25.40 -8.10 -7.72
CA LEU A 130 24.20 -8.41 -8.52
C LEU A 130 24.31 -9.81 -9.13
N HIS A 131 23.54 -10.76 -8.61
CA HIS A 131 23.54 -12.14 -9.05
C HIS A 131 22.13 -12.73 -9.12
N GLY A 132 21.90 -13.59 -10.11
CA GLY A 132 20.64 -14.29 -10.29
C GLY A 132 19.52 -13.44 -10.89
N SER A 133 18.46 -14.13 -11.29
CA SER A 133 17.23 -13.57 -11.87
C SER A 133 16.16 -13.23 -10.82
N ASN A 134 16.23 -13.90 -9.66
CA ASN A 134 15.26 -13.83 -8.57
C ASN A 134 15.95 -13.90 -7.20
N PHE A 135 15.17 -13.74 -6.13
CA PHE A 135 15.68 -13.72 -4.75
C PHE A 135 16.35 -15.05 -4.33
N ASP A 136 15.79 -16.20 -4.74
CA ASP A 136 16.33 -17.51 -4.36
C ASP A 136 17.71 -17.75 -4.97
N GLU A 137 17.92 -17.37 -6.22
CA GLU A 137 19.25 -17.41 -6.88
C GLU A 137 20.26 -16.44 -6.24
N ALA A 138 19.81 -15.25 -5.82
CA ALA A 138 20.65 -14.31 -5.09
C ALA A 138 21.02 -14.83 -3.70
N LYS A 139 20.10 -15.53 -3.03
CA LYS A 139 20.32 -16.18 -1.73
C LYS A 139 21.30 -17.34 -1.84
N ALA A 140 21.12 -18.22 -2.82
CA ALA A 140 22.05 -19.33 -3.06
C ALA A 140 23.48 -18.83 -3.33
N GLU A 141 23.63 -17.73 -4.05
CA GLU A 141 24.94 -17.11 -4.25
C GLU A 141 25.51 -16.50 -2.96
N ALA A 142 24.68 -15.88 -2.13
CA ALA A 142 25.13 -15.38 -0.83
C ALA A 142 25.62 -16.51 0.08
N GLU A 143 24.95 -17.67 0.07
CA GLU A 143 25.36 -18.87 0.80
C GLU A 143 26.69 -19.42 0.24
N ARG A 144 26.82 -19.54 -1.09
CA ARG A 144 28.06 -19.97 -1.75
C ARG A 144 29.25 -19.07 -1.42
N LEU A 145 29.05 -17.74 -1.46
CA LEU A 145 30.08 -16.77 -1.09
C LEU A 145 30.41 -16.80 0.41
N SER A 146 29.42 -17.09 1.26
CA SER A 146 29.63 -17.29 2.70
C SER A 146 30.57 -18.46 2.96
N GLU A 147 30.37 -19.58 2.27
CA GLU A 147 31.21 -20.77 2.37
C GLU A 147 32.61 -20.56 1.77
N GLU A 148 32.71 -19.92 0.60
CA GLU A 148 33.98 -19.72 -0.11
C GLU A 148 34.91 -18.73 0.62
N TYR A 149 34.37 -17.60 1.09
CA TYR A 149 35.16 -16.52 1.67
C TYR A 149 35.14 -16.50 3.20
N GLY A 150 34.37 -17.37 3.83
CA GLY A 150 34.18 -17.40 5.29
C GLY A 150 33.38 -16.21 5.83
N TYR A 151 32.59 -15.53 4.98
CA TYR A 151 31.72 -14.46 5.46
C TYR A 151 30.67 -15.00 6.42
N THR A 152 30.31 -14.21 7.42
CA THR A 152 29.19 -14.58 8.31
C THR A 152 27.87 -14.16 7.67
N PHE A 153 26.99 -15.14 7.41
CA PHE A 153 25.65 -14.86 6.92
C PHE A 153 24.78 -14.22 8.00
N VAL A 154 24.18 -13.06 7.71
CA VAL A 154 23.29 -12.33 8.62
C VAL A 154 21.84 -12.49 8.16
N PRO A 155 21.06 -13.39 8.80
CA PRO A 155 19.68 -13.64 8.39
C PRO A 155 18.76 -12.44 8.68
N PRO A 156 17.68 -12.28 7.90
CA PRO A 156 16.75 -11.17 8.05
C PRO A 156 15.83 -11.26 9.28
N PHE A 157 15.68 -12.45 9.88
CA PHE A 157 14.79 -12.65 11.02
C PHE A 157 15.13 -13.86 11.91
N ASP A 158 15.46 -15.03 11.33
CA ASP A 158 15.51 -16.30 12.07
C ASP A 158 16.85 -16.52 12.79
N HIS A 159 17.15 -15.65 13.76
CA HIS A 159 18.34 -15.78 14.59
C HIS A 159 18.11 -15.15 15.96
N PRO A 160 18.52 -15.79 17.08
CA PRO A 160 18.24 -15.27 18.42
C PRO A 160 18.71 -13.83 18.66
N LEU A 161 19.91 -13.48 18.20
CA LEU A 161 20.41 -12.09 18.31
C LEU A 161 19.63 -11.10 17.44
N VAL A 162 19.14 -11.53 16.27
CA VAL A 162 18.31 -10.65 15.43
C VAL A 162 16.99 -10.38 16.14
N ILE A 163 16.34 -11.44 16.64
CA ILE A 163 15.09 -11.38 17.43
C ILE A 163 15.27 -10.49 18.67
N ALA A 164 16.36 -10.66 19.41
CA ALA A 164 16.66 -9.84 20.58
C ALA A 164 16.86 -8.35 20.22
N GLY A 165 17.50 -8.06 19.08
CA GLY A 165 17.59 -6.68 18.60
C GLY A 165 16.21 -6.08 18.31
N GLN A 166 15.31 -6.86 17.70
CA GLN A 166 13.95 -6.37 17.41
C GLN A 166 13.11 -6.18 18.69
N GLY A 167 13.32 -7.04 19.70
CA GLY A 167 12.64 -6.94 20.99
C GLY A 167 12.87 -5.62 21.72
N THR A 168 13.94 -4.87 21.38
CA THR A 168 14.16 -3.52 21.92
C THR A 168 13.01 -2.56 21.64
N ILE A 169 12.24 -2.77 20.57
CA ILE A 169 11.04 -1.99 20.26
C ILE A 169 9.96 -2.18 21.31
N GLY A 170 9.72 -3.43 21.73
CA GLY A 170 8.80 -3.73 22.83
C GLY A 170 9.22 -2.99 24.10
N MET A 171 10.53 -2.94 24.39
CA MET A 171 11.05 -2.28 25.60
C MET A 171 10.77 -0.78 25.57
N GLU A 172 10.98 -0.15 24.41
CA GLU A 172 10.65 1.25 24.23
C GLU A 172 9.14 1.49 24.38
N MET A 173 8.29 0.68 23.75
CA MET A 173 6.83 0.82 23.85
C MET A 173 6.35 0.75 25.31
N LEU A 174 6.82 -0.24 26.08
CA LEU A 174 6.43 -0.38 27.49
C LEU A 174 6.94 0.77 28.37
N ARG A 175 8.13 1.31 28.07
CA ARG A 175 8.67 2.49 28.77
C ARG A 175 7.92 3.77 28.43
N GLN A 176 7.43 3.88 27.19
CA GLN A 176 6.71 5.05 26.70
C GLN A 176 5.24 5.04 27.13
N ASN A 177 4.60 3.87 27.20
CA ASN A 177 3.27 3.68 27.76
C ASN A 177 3.12 2.29 28.41
N GLY A 178 3.13 2.26 29.75
CA GLY A 178 2.92 1.04 30.54
C GLY A 178 1.45 0.60 30.66
N HIS A 179 0.51 1.36 30.11
CA HIS A 179 -0.93 1.08 30.18
C HIS A 179 -1.51 0.47 28.89
N LEU A 180 -0.66 0.11 27.93
CA LEU A 180 -1.08 -0.61 26.72
C LEU A 180 -1.75 -1.93 27.11
N GLU A 181 -2.89 -2.23 26.51
CA GLU A 181 -3.59 -3.51 26.69
C GLU A 181 -3.36 -4.45 25.50
N TYR A 182 -3.17 -3.88 24.30
CA TYR A 182 -2.92 -4.63 23.07
C TYR A 182 -1.75 -4.03 22.29
N ILE A 183 -0.91 -4.88 21.72
CA ILE A 183 0.18 -4.52 20.81
C ILE A 183 0.03 -5.33 19.52
N PHE A 184 -0.14 -4.63 18.40
CA PHE A 184 -0.24 -5.22 17.07
C PHE A 184 1.11 -5.15 16.37
N VAL A 185 1.56 -6.29 15.84
CA VAL A 185 2.90 -6.42 15.26
C VAL A 185 2.81 -7.09 13.89
N PRO A 186 3.45 -6.51 12.84
CA PRO A 186 3.41 -7.11 11.52
C PRO A 186 4.33 -8.35 11.48
N VAL A 187 3.88 -9.37 10.76
CA VAL A 187 4.60 -10.63 10.60
C VAL A 187 4.91 -10.88 9.13
N GLY A 188 6.20 -11.00 8.84
CA GLY A 188 6.72 -11.72 7.67
C GLY A 188 7.39 -12.98 8.18
N GLY A 189 8.73 -13.00 8.23
CA GLY A 189 9.47 -14.09 8.86
C GLY A 189 9.42 -14.13 10.40
N GLY A 190 8.52 -13.41 11.07
CA GLY A 190 8.29 -13.52 12.52
C GLY A 190 9.28 -12.82 13.46
N GLY A 191 10.46 -12.37 13.01
CA GLY A 191 11.50 -11.84 13.91
C GLY A 191 11.10 -10.66 14.80
N LEU A 192 10.31 -9.72 14.27
CA LEU A 192 9.78 -8.58 15.04
C LEU A 192 8.75 -9.04 16.07
N ALA A 193 7.75 -9.83 15.64
CA ALA A 193 6.69 -10.34 16.51
C ALA A 193 7.26 -11.23 17.63
N ALA A 194 8.19 -12.13 17.31
CA ALA A 194 8.87 -12.96 18.30
C ALA A 194 9.61 -12.12 19.35
N GLY A 195 10.38 -11.11 18.92
CA GLY A 195 11.16 -10.25 19.81
C GLY A 195 10.29 -9.37 20.71
N VAL A 196 9.24 -8.76 20.15
CA VAL A 196 8.29 -7.95 20.91
C VAL A 196 7.50 -8.84 21.88
N ALA A 197 6.96 -9.96 21.41
CA ALA A 197 6.14 -10.86 22.22
C ALA A 197 6.92 -11.44 23.41
N VAL A 198 8.14 -11.96 23.18
CA VAL A 198 8.92 -12.54 24.29
C VAL A 198 9.19 -11.49 25.36
N LEU A 199 9.58 -10.26 24.97
CA LEU A 199 9.83 -9.20 25.94
C LEU A 199 8.57 -8.84 26.73
N VAL A 200 7.49 -8.54 26.02
CA VAL A 200 6.22 -8.11 26.62
C VAL A 200 5.74 -9.17 27.60
N LYS A 201 5.76 -10.45 27.20
CA LYS A 201 5.34 -11.56 28.07
C LYS A 201 6.24 -11.82 29.26
N GLN A 202 7.51 -11.40 29.23
CA GLN A 202 8.38 -11.48 30.41
C GLN A 202 8.16 -10.33 31.40
N LEU A 203 7.67 -9.17 30.95
CA LEU A 203 7.55 -7.97 31.79
C LEU A 203 6.11 -7.65 32.21
N MET A 204 5.17 -7.73 31.28
CA MET A 204 3.75 -7.43 31.46
C MET A 204 2.91 -8.47 30.68
N PRO A 205 2.78 -9.71 31.20
CA PRO A 205 2.12 -10.82 30.52
C PRO A 205 0.63 -10.60 30.21
N GLU A 206 -0.01 -9.66 30.89
CA GLU A 206 -1.39 -9.23 30.70
C GLU A 206 -1.62 -8.54 29.35
N ILE A 207 -0.61 -7.88 28.79
CA ILE A 207 -0.69 -7.19 27.50
C ILE A 207 -0.80 -8.22 26.38
N LYS A 208 -1.82 -8.07 25.54
CA LYS A 208 -2.08 -8.96 24.41
C LYS A 208 -1.22 -8.58 23.21
N VAL A 209 -0.44 -9.51 22.68
CA VAL A 209 0.36 -9.29 21.47
C VAL A 209 -0.31 -10.02 20.31
N ILE A 210 -0.76 -9.24 19.32
CA ILE A 210 -1.51 -9.74 18.17
C ILE A 210 -0.62 -9.67 16.93
N ALA A 211 -0.41 -10.82 16.29
CA ALA A 211 0.28 -10.93 15.02
C ALA A 211 -0.64 -10.50 13.86
N VAL A 212 -0.09 -9.77 12.90
CA VAL A 212 -0.83 -9.32 11.71
C VAL A 212 -0.09 -9.74 10.45
N GLU A 213 -0.78 -10.46 9.56
CA GLU A 213 -0.26 -10.91 8.26
C GLU A 213 -1.17 -10.45 7.10
N PRO A 214 -0.67 -10.34 5.86
CA PRO A 214 -1.53 -10.25 4.69
C PRO A 214 -2.23 -11.58 4.43
N GLU A 215 -3.48 -11.56 4.01
CA GLU A 215 -4.25 -12.76 3.65
C GLU A 215 -3.50 -13.65 2.63
N ASP A 216 -2.90 -13.04 1.61
CA ASP A 216 -2.16 -13.73 0.56
C ASP A 216 -0.73 -14.14 0.96
N SER A 217 -0.30 -13.93 2.21
CA SER A 217 1.05 -14.24 2.70
C SER A 217 1.08 -14.60 4.19
N SER A 218 0.02 -15.27 4.67
CA SER A 218 -0.15 -15.62 6.08
C SER A 218 0.65 -16.88 6.50
N CYS A 219 1.97 -16.76 6.54
CA CYS A 219 2.87 -17.88 6.82
C CYS A 219 2.85 -18.34 8.29
N LEU A 220 2.65 -17.42 9.25
CA LEU A 220 2.47 -17.75 10.66
C LEU A 220 1.13 -18.45 10.87
N LYS A 221 0.04 -17.97 10.25
CA LYS A 221 -1.26 -18.64 10.35
C LYS A 221 -1.18 -20.09 9.87
N ALA A 222 -0.60 -20.30 8.69
CA ALA A 222 -0.44 -21.64 8.12
C ALA A 222 0.41 -22.54 9.04
N ALA A 223 1.48 -21.99 9.64
CA ALA A 223 2.31 -22.73 10.59
C ALA A 223 1.59 -23.02 11.92
N LEU A 224 0.77 -22.09 12.42
CA LEU A 224 -0.03 -22.30 13.64
C LEU A 224 -1.07 -23.40 13.44
N ASP A 225 -1.72 -23.44 12.27
CA ASP A 225 -2.70 -24.47 11.93
C ASP A 225 -2.06 -25.86 11.79
N ALA A 226 -0.87 -25.92 11.19
CA ALA A 226 -0.12 -27.16 11.01
C ALA A 226 0.62 -27.61 12.29
N GLY A 227 0.90 -26.68 13.21
CA GLY A 227 1.74 -26.90 14.39
C GLY A 227 3.25 -26.88 14.11
N GLU A 228 3.67 -26.62 12.88
CA GLU A 228 5.06 -26.54 12.42
C GLU A 228 5.23 -25.57 11.23
N PRO A 229 6.44 -25.05 10.95
CA PRO A 229 6.64 -24.12 9.84
C PRO A 229 6.45 -24.76 8.46
N VAL A 230 5.42 -24.32 7.74
CA VAL A 230 5.07 -24.78 6.38
C VAL A 230 5.46 -23.78 5.30
N VAL A 231 5.69 -24.28 4.07
CA VAL A 231 5.98 -23.46 2.90
C VAL A 231 4.67 -23.16 2.16
N LEU A 232 4.37 -21.87 1.97
CA LEU A 232 3.28 -21.42 1.11
C LEU A 232 3.63 -21.59 -0.36
N ASP A 233 2.64 -21.98 -1.17
CA ASP A 233 2.80 -22.15 -2.62
C ASP A 233 3.13 -20.80 -3.30
N GLN A 234 2.43 -19.75 -2.89
CA GLN A 234 2.53 -18.40 -3.44
C GLN A 234 2.44 -17.35 -2.33
N VAL A 235 3.03 -16.18 -2.62
CA VAL A 235 2.98 -14.99 -1.76
C VAL A 235 2.70 -13.76 -2.62
N SER A 236 1.92 -12.83 -2.09
CA SER A 236 1.67 -11.53 -2.74
C SER A 236 2.86 -10.60 -2.54
N MET A 237 3.24 -9.91 -3.60
CA MET A 237 4.33 -8.93 -3.58
C MET A 237 3.87 -7.52 -3.19
N PHE A 238 2.57 -7.33 -2.87
CA PHE A 238 2.04 -6.02 -2.50
C PHE A 238 2.70 -5.47 -1.23
N ALA A 239 2.86 -6.31 -0.21
CA ALA A 239 3.58 -6.01 1.02
C ALA A 239 4.93 -6.77 1.04
N ASP A 240 5.85 -6.35 0.17
CA ASP A 240 7.12 -7.05 -0.09
C ASP A 240 7.97 -7.33 1.16
N GLY A 241 7.95 -6.45 2.17
CA GLY A 241 8.64 -6.63 3.45
C GLY A 241 8.13 -7.80 4.30
N VAL A 242 6.93 -8.31 4.02
CA VAL A 242 6.31 -9.46 4.70
C VAL A 242 5.96 -10.62 3.75
N ALA A 243 6.33 -10.53 2.48
CA ALA A 243 6.13 -11.58 1.48
C ALA A 243 7.08 -12.78 1.72
N VAL A 244 6.84 -13.53 2.79
CA VAL A 244 7.68 -14.64 3.25
C VAL A 244 6.91 -15.96 3.10
N LYS A 245 7.48 -16.90 2.34
CA LYS A 245 6.84 -18.21 2.08
C LYS A 245 6.80 -19.13 3.29
N ARG A 246 7.79 -19.04 4.17
CA ARG A 246 7.93 -19.91 5.34
C ARG A 246 8.47 -19.10 6.51
N ILE A 247 7.76 -19.13 7.63
CA ILE A 247 8.21 -18.50 8.88
C ILE A 247 9.51 -19.16 9.38
N GLY A 248 10.32 -18.41 10.14
CA GLY A 248 11.55 -18.95 10.75
C GLY A 248 11.26 -19.98 11.84
N GLU A 249 12.18 -20.92 12.05
CA GLU A 249 12.06 -21.99 13.06
C GLU A 249 11.96 -21.42 14.48
N GLU A 250 12.93 -20.57 14.84
CA GLU A 250 13.01 -20.01 16.19
C GLU A 250 11.92 -18.95 16.40
N THR A 251 11.63 -18.18 15.34
CA THR A 251 10.55 -17.20 15.39
C THR A 251 9.19 -17.86 15.59
N PHE A 252 8.91 -18.99 14.92
CA PHE A 252 7.67 -19.74 15.10
C PHE A 252 7.56 -20.31 16.51
N ARG A 253 8.64 -20.93 17.03
CA ARG A 253 8.68 -21.46 18.41
C ARG A 253 8.31 -20.40 19.44
N LEU A 254 8.80 -19.17 19.26
CA LEU A 254 8.48 -18.04 20.15
C LEU A 254 7.07 -17.52 19.91
N CYS A 255 6.64 -17.35 18.66
CA CYS A 255 5.30 -16.87 18.32
C CYS A 255 4.22 -17.84 18.84
N GLN A 256 4.37 -19.14 18.63
CA GLN A 256 3.45 -20.18 19.13
C GLN A 256 3.30 -20.11 20.65
N LYS A 257 4.33 -19.68 21.38
CA LYS A 257 4.33 -19.59 22.84
C LYS A 257 3.80 -18.26 23.38
N TYR A 258 4.08 -17.14 22.70
CA TYR A 258 3.95 -15.81 23.29
C TYR A 258 2.94 -14.88 22.59
N ILE A 259 2.51 -15.19 21.36
CA ILE A 259 1.47 -14.43 20.67
C ILE A 259 0.09 -14.86 21.19
N ASP A 260 -0.80 -13.88 21.45
CA ASP A 260 -2.15 -14.15 21.98
C ASP A 260 -3.20 -14.31 20.89
N GLY A 261 -2.93 -13.82 19.69
CA GLY A 261 -3.89 -13.85 18.59
C GLY A 261 -3.26 -13.48 17.25
N HIS A 262 -4.01 -13.73 16.19
CA HIS A 262 -3.60 -13.49 14.82
C HIS A 262 -4.76 -12.87 14.03
N VAL A 263 -4.47 -11.93 13.15
CA VAL A 263 -5.43 -11.38 12.19
C VAL A 263 -4.78 -11.24 10.81
N ALA A 264 -5.47 -11.75 9.79
CA ALA A 264 -5.08 -11.58 8.39
C ALA A 264 -5.83 -10.38 7.80
N VAL A 265 -5.17 -9.59 6.96
CA VAL A 265 -5.77 -8.43 6.30
C VAL A 265 -5.57 -8.42 4.79
N SER A 266 -6.54 -7.83 4.08
CA SER A 266 -6.51 -7.67 2.63
C SER A 266 -5.62 -6.51 2.21
N SER A 267 -5.27 -6.45 0.92
CA SER A 267 -4.51 -5.34 0.35
C SER A 267 -5.24 -4.00 0.46
N ASP A 268 -6.58 -4.00 0.40
CA ASP A 268 -7.40 -2.79 0.52
C ASP A 268 -7.41 -2.27 1.97
N GLU A 269 -7.49 -3.18 2.95
CA GLU A 269 -7.37 -2.84 4.38
C GLU A 269 -6.00 -2.22 4.70
N ILE A 270 -4.92 -2.75 4.10
CA ILE A 270 -3.57 -2.19 4.20
C ILE A 270 -3.51 -0.80 3.56
N CYS A 271 -4.09 -0.60 2.38
CA CYS A 271 -4.15 0.72 1.73
C CYS A 271 -4.83 1.74 2.63
N ALA A 272 -6.01 1.41 3.17
CA ALA A 272 -6.74 2.27 4.09
C ALA A 272 -5.91 2.62 5.34
N ALA A 273 -5.12 1.68 5.86
CA ALA A 273 -4.21 1.95 6.97
C ALA A 273 -3.05 2.89 6.59
N VAL A 274 -2.49 2.81 5.38
CA VAL A 274 -1.49 3.79 4.89
C VAL A 274 -2.09 5.20 4.89
N LYS A 275 -3.33 5.33 4.42
CA LYS A 275 -4.06 6.60 4.40
C LYS A 275 -4.33 7.13 5.82
N ASP A 276 -4.79 6.29 6.74
CA ASP A 276 -5.01 6.68 8.14
C ASP A 276 -3.73 7.19 8.79
N ILE A 277 -2.59 6.50 8.58
CA ILE A 277 -1.28 6.94 9.07
C ILE A 277 -0.93 8.33 8.53
N PHE A 278 -1.13 8.55 7.23
CA PHE A 278 -0.86 9.84 6.60
C PHE A 278 -1.78 10.95 7.13
N GLU A 279 -3.07 10.67 7.32
CA GLU A 279 -4.04 11.65 7.79
C GLU A 279 -3.79 12.07 9.25
N ASP A 280 -3.41 11.16 10.13
CA ASP A 280 -3.14 11.43 11.54
C ASP A 280 -1.72 11.98 11.79
N THR A 281 -0.71 11.43 11.13
CA THR A 281 0.69 11.65 11.50
C THR A 281 1.54 12.33 10.44
N ARG A 282 1.02 12.49 9.20
CA ARG A 282 1.76 12.95 8.02
C ARG A 282 2.95 12.05 7.64
N ALA A 283 3.00 10.83 8.16
CA ALA A 283 3.95 9.82 7.76
C ALA A 283 3.47 9.09 6.49
N ILE A 284 4.42 8.65 5.68
CA ILE A 284 4.14 7.79 4.52
C ILE A 284 4.67 6.41 4.88
N ALA A 285 3.76 5.46 5.09
CA ALA A 285 4.13 4.07 5.35
C ALA A 285 4.29 3.31 4.02
N GLU A 286 5.22 2.36 3.99
CA GLU A 286 5.17 1.29 2.98
C GLU A 286 4.01 0.32 3.34
N PRO A 287 3.52 -0.53 2.41
CA PRO A 287 2.41 -1.44 2.71
C PRO A 287 2.67 -2.35 3.93
N SER A 288 3.86 -2.94 4.05
CA SER A 288 4.29 -3.70 5.23
C SER A 288 4.39 -2.85 6.51
N GLY A 289 4.65 -1.55 6.35
CA GLY A 289 4.69 -0.56 7.42
C GLY A 289 3.31 -0.28 8.03
N ALA A 290 2.26 -0.28 7.19
CA ALA A 290 0.89 -0.04 7.63
C ALA A 290 0.13 -1.31 8.06
N LEU A 291 0.67 -2.49 7.76
CA LEU A 291 0.04 -3.79 8.00
C LEU A 291 -0.52 -3.94 9.41
N ALA A 292 0.28 -3.65 10.44
CA ALA A 292 -0.15 -3.82 11.82
C ALA A 292 -1.30 -2.89 12.23
N LEU A 293 -1.41 -1.70 11.62
CA LEU A 293 -2.54 -0.81 11.86
C LEU A 293 -3.81 -1.32 11.16
N ALA A 294 -3.69 -1.89 9.96
CA ALA A 294 -4.82 -2.54 9.30
C ALA A 294 -5.38 -3.68 10.16
N GLY A 295 -4.50 -4.53 10.70
CA GLY A 295 -4.90 -5.60 11.62
C GLY A 295 -5.52 -5.09 12.91
N LEU A 296 -5.00 -4.00 13.47
CA LEU A 296 -5.60 -3.34 14.63
C LEU A 296 -7.05 -2.94 14.36
N LYS A 297 -7.32 -2.26 13.24
CA LYS A 297 -8.67 -1.83 12.87
C LYS A 297 -9.63 -3.01 12.74
N LYS A 298 -9.24 -4.04 11.96
CA LYS A 298 -10.04 -5.24 11.74
C LYS A 298 -10.30 -6.01 13.05
N PHE A 299 -9.29 -6.12 13.91
CA PHE A 299 -9.42 -6.81 15.19
C PHE A 299 -10.34 -6.07 16.16
N VAL A 300 -10.26 -4.73 16.23
CA VAL A 300 -11.16 -3.90 17.05
C VAL A 300 -12.62 -4.10 16.63
N GLU A 301 -12.88 -4.07 15.32
CA GLU A 301 -14.21 -4.28 14.76
C GLU A 301 -14.75 -5.69 15.07
N GLN A 302 -13.96 -6.73 14.79
CA GLN A 302 -14.35 -8.14 14.99
C GLN A 302 -14.60 -8.50 16.45
N ASN A 303 -13.90 -7.85 17.38
CA ASN A 303 -13.98 -8.17 18.81
C ASN A 303 -14.75 -7.12 19.62
N HIS A 304 -15.35 -6.11 18.96
CA HIS A 304 -16.08 -5.02 19.59
C HIS A 304 -15.31 -4.37 20.76
N LEU A 305 -14.02 -4.08 20.53
CA LEU A 305 -13.19 -3.45 21.55
C LEU A 305 -13.55 -1.98 21.69
N GLU A 306 -13.76 -1.51 22.92
CA GLU A 306 -14.02 -0.11 23.24
C GLU A 306 -13.22 0.32 24.48
N GLY A 307 -12.78 1.59 24.48
CA GLY A 307 -12.08 2.21 25.61
C GLY A 307 -10.71 1.59 25.92
N LYS A 308 -10.09 0.89 24.96
CA LYS A 308 -8.81 0.18 25.14
C LYS A 308 -7.61 1.02 24.76
N ASN A 309 -6.47 0.75 25.39
CA ASN A 309 -5.17 1.29 25.00
C ASN A 309 -4.46 0.35 24.02
N LEU A 310 -4.36 0.78 22.76
CA LEU A 310 -3.87 -0.02 21.64
C LEU A 310 -2.56 0.57 21.09
N GLY A 311 -1.52 -0.25 20.97
CA GLY A 311 -0.25 0.09 20.34
C GLY A 311 -0.08 -0.67 19.02
N THR A 312 0.48 -0.03 18.00
CA THR A 312 0.86 -0.68 16.74
C THR A 312 2.21 -0.20 16.24
N VAL A 313 2.85 -0.95 15.35
CA VAL A 313 4.20 -0.64 14.84
C VAL A 313 4.13 -0.19 13.38
N LEU A 314 4.54 1.05 13.11
CA LEU A 314 4.87 1.51 11.76
C LEU A 314 6.25 0.96 11.40
N SER A 315 6.29 -0.19 10.74
CA SER A 315 7.52 -0.98 10.63
C SER A 315 8.53 -0.46 9.59
N GLY A 316 8.07 0.27 8.58
CA GLY A 316 8.92 0.82 7.53
C GLY A 316 8.23 1.83 6.61
N ALA A 317 9.04 2.57 5.86
CA ALA A 317 8.60 3.62 4.94
C ALA A 317 9.35 3.63 3.59
N ASN A 318 10.03 2.53 3.22
CA ASN A 318 10.80 2.44 1.98
C ASN A 318 9.90 2.06 0.79
N THR A 319 8.96 2.95 0.45
CA THR A 319 8.05 2.78 -0.68
C THR A 319 8.49 3.59 -1.90
N ASN A 320 8.16 3.08 -3.10
CA ASN A 320 8.30 3.87 -4.32
C ASN A 320 7.18 4.91 -4.38
N PHE A 321 7.51 6.17 -4.65
CA PHE A 321 6.54 7.26 -4.77
C PHE A 321 5.40 6.94 -5.76
N HIS A 322 5.70 6.28 -6.89
CA HIS A 322 4.67 5.87 -7.84
C HIS A 322 3.70 4.82 -7.28
N GLY A 323 4.13 4.03 -6.29
CA GLY A 323 3.26 3.07 -5.58
C GLY A 323 2.15 3.75 -4.78
N LEU A 324 2.32 5.03 -4.39
CA LEU A 324 1.29 5.80 -3.69
C LEU A 324 0.04 6.02 -4.55
N ARG A 325 0.19 6.04 -5.89
CA ARG A 325 -0.95 6.11 -6.80
C ARG A 325 -1.85 4.89 -6.64
N TYR A 326 -1.26 3.70 -6.65
CA TYR A 326 -2.01 2.45 -6.46
C TYR A 326 -2.72 2.43 -5.09
N VAL A 327 -2.02 2.85 -4.03
CA VAL A 327 -2.60 2.96 -2.68
C VAL A 327 -3.78 3.93 -2.67
N SER A 328 -3.64 5.12 -3.29
CA SER A 328 -4.69 6.13 -3.35
C SER A 328 -5.93 5.61 -4.09
N GLU A 329 -5.74 5.00 -5.26
CA GLU A 329 -6.83 4.46 -6.09
C GLU A 329 -7.58 3.34 -5.33
N ARG A 330 -6.86 2.44 -4.63
CA ARG A 330 -7.47 1.37 -3.83
C ARG A 330 -8.18 1.89 -2.58
N CYS A 331 -7.66 2.93 -1.92
CA CYS A 331 -8.31 3.53 -0.74
C CYS A 331 -9.69 4.11 -1.05
N GLU A 332 -9.82 4.86 -2.16
CA GLU A 332 -11.08 5.50 -2.53
C GLU A 332 -12.20 4.47 -2.77
N LEU A 333 -11.83 3.33 -3.37
CA LEU A 333 -12.74 2.21 -3.63
C LEU A 333 -13.05 1.42 -2.35
N GLY A 334 -12.04 1.05 -1.56
CA GLY A 334 -12.23 0.23 -0.35
C GLY A 334 -12.99 0.95 0.78
N GLU A 335 -12.89 2.27 0.88
CA GLU A 335 -13.63 3.05 1.87
C GLU A 335 -15.08 3.37 1.45
N LYS A 336 -15.54 2.84 0.30
CA LYS A 336 -16.84 3.20 -0.30
C LYS A 336 -17.04 4.71 -0.42
N ARG A 337 -15.94 5.44 -0.68
CA ARG A 337 -15.92 6.89 -0.87
C ARG A 337 -16.11 7.28 -2.33
N GLU A 338 -16.05 6.32 -3.24
CA GLU A 338 -16.40 6.46 -4.63
C GLU A 338 -17.39 5.33 -4.99
N GLY A 339 -18.52 5.69 -5.60
CA GLY A 339 -19.43 4.75 -6.23
C GLY A 339 -19.18 4.70 -7.74
N LEU A 340 -19.02 3.51 -8.30
CA LEU A 340 -18.87 3.30 -9.74
C LEU A 340 -20.19 2.77 -10.29
N LEU A 341 -20.73 3.45 -11.29
CA LEU A 341 -22.03 3.14 -11.88
C LEU A 341 -21.91 2.97 -13.39
N ALA A 342 -22.60 1.96 -13.93
CA ALA A 342 -22.97 1.95 -15.34
C ALA A 342 -24.42 2.40 -15.48
N VAL A 343 -24.63 3.52 -16.17
CA VAL A 343 -25.94 4.12 -16.39
C VAL A 343 -26.26 4.14 -17.87
N THR A 344 -27.44 3.63 -18.23
CA THR A 344 -27.94 3.69 -19.60
C THR A 344 -28.88 4.88 -19.76
N ILE A 345 -28.59 5.77 -20.70
CA ILE A 345 -29.43 6.92 -21.04
C ILE A 345 -29.90 6.82 -22.50
N PRO A 346 -31.01 7.47 -22.89
CA PRO A 346 -31.41 7.52 -24.29
C PRO A 346 -30.37 8.30 -25.11
N GLU A 347 -29.98 7.76 -26.26
CA GLU A 347 -29.02 8.40 -27.18
C GLU A 347 -29.72 9.54 -27.94
N ARG A 348 -29.82 10.69 -27.28
CA ARG A 348 -30.40 11.91 -27.87
C ARG A 348 -29.75 13.17 -27.33
N GLN A 349 -29.84 14.20 -28.14
CA GLN A 349 -29.47 15.56 -27.80
C GLN A 349 -30.08 15.99 -26.45
N GLY A 350 -29.21 16.49 -25.56
CA GLY A 350 -29.58 16.96 -24.22
C GLY A 350 -29.68 15.90 -23.11
N ALA A 351 -29.65 14.60 -23.42
CA ALA A 351 -29.79 13.54 -22.42
C ALA A 351 -28.68 13.56 -21.34
N PHE A 352 -27.44 13.89 -21.73
CA PHE A 352 -26.30 14.04 -20.81
C PHE A 352 -26.53 15.14 -19.76
N LEU A 353 -27.12 16.27 -20.18
CA LEU A 353 -27.40 17.39 -19.29
C LEU A 353 -28.53 17.05 -18.33
N GLU A 354 -29.59 16.40 -18.82
CA GLU A 354 -30.69 15.89 -17.98
C GLU A 354 -30.18 14.90 -16.92
N PHE A 355 -29.31 13.97 -17.33
CA PHE A 355 -28.67 13.02 -16.43
C PHE A 355 -27.78 13.70 -15.37
N CYS A 356 -26.92 14.65 -15.78
CA CYS A 356 -26.07 15.37 -14.83
C CYS A 356 -26.88 16.22 -13.84
N ASN A 357 -28.03 16.78 -14.28
CA ASN A 357 -28.94 17.48 -13.37
C ASN A 357 -29.55 16.54 -12.32
N LEU A 358 -29.82 15.28 -12.68
CA LEU A 358 -30.34 14.27 -11.75
C LEU A 358 -29.28 13.82 -10.73
N ILE A 359 -28.02 13.69 -11.15
CA ILE A 359 -26.88 13.51 -10.23
C ILE A 359 -26.75 14.73 -9.29
N GLY A 360 -27.07 15.93 -9.79
CA GLY A 360 -27.16 17.16 -9.01
C GLY A 360 -25.78 17.75 -8.67
N GLY A 361 -25.67 18.40 -7.51
CA GLY A 361 -24.43 19.04 -7.04
C GLY A 361 -23.37 18.07 -6.50
N ARG A 362 -23.57 16.76 -6.68
CA ARG A 362 -22.64 15.73 -6.20
C ARG A 362 -21.33 15.79 -6.99
N ALA A 363 -20.22 15.44 -6.34
CA ALA A 363 -18.90 15.51 -6.95
C ALA A 363 -18.66 14.30 -7.86
N VAL A 364 -18.80 14.51 -9.18
CA VAL A 364 -18.47 13.51 -10.20
C VAL A 364 -16.94 13.38 -10.30
N THR A 365 -16.43 12.18 -10.07
CA THR A 365 -15.00 11.84 -10.18
C THR A 365 -14.64 11.35 -11.56
N GLU A 366 -15.55 10.62 -12.21
CA GLU A 366 -15.37 10.11 -13.56
C GLU A 366 -16.68 10.20 -14.36
N PHE A 367 -16.55 10.55 -15.63
CA PHE A 367 -17.65 10.54 -16.58
C PHE A 367 -17.12 10.17 -17.96
N ASN A 368 -17.35 8.93 -18.36
CA ASN A 368 -16.80 8.37 -19.59
C ASN A 368 -17.91 7.80 -20.48
N TYR A 369 -17.91 8.21 -21.74
CA TYR A 369 -18.88 7.81 -22.75
C TYR A 369 -18.22 7.77 -24.15
N ARG A 370 -18.66 6.80 -24.95
CA ARG A 370 -18.36 6.70 -26.37
C ARG A 370 -19.60 6.23 -27.10
N TYR A 371 -19.92 6.88 -28.21
CA TYR A 371 -21.00 6.48 -29.09
C TYR A 371 -20.84 5.01 -29.54
N ASN A 372 -21.92 4.24 -29.44
CA ASN A 372 -21.94 2.83 -29.83
C ASN A 372 -23.28 2.35 -30.43
N ASP A 373 -24.42 2.93 -30.02
CA ASP A 373 -25.75 2.54 -30.49
C ASP A 373 -26.61 3.78 -30.73
N ASP A 374 -27.57 3.71 -31.65
CA ASP A 374 -28.43 4.85 -32.03
C ASP A 374 -29.61 5.09 -31.08
N GLN A 375 -29.89 4.19 -30.14
CA GLN A 375 -31.01 4.29 -29.21
C GLN A 375 -30.57 4.49 -27.77
N LEU A 376 -29.50 3.80 -27.35
CA LEU A 376 -29.06 3.77 -25.95
C LEU A 376 -27.56 4.06 -25.82
N ALA A 377 -27.25 5.04 -24.96
CA ALA A 377 -25.89 5.37 -24.54
C ALA A 377 -25.58 4.73 -23.18
N ASN A 378 -24.48 3.98 -23.08
CA ASN A 378 -23.97 3.51 -21.80
C ASN A 378 -22.87 4.42 -21.28
N ILE A 379 -23.06 4.97 -20.09
CA ILE A 379 -22.15 5.90 -19.44
C ILE A 379 -21.57 5.23 -18.21
N PHE A 380 -20.25 5.34 -18.09
CA PHE A 380 -19.55 4.98 -16.87
C PHE A 380 -19.33 6.22 -16.01
N VAL A 381 -19.80 6.17 -14.77
CA VAL A 381 -19.83 7.31 -13.88
C VAL A 381 -19.23 6.94 -12.54
N GLY A 382 -18.25 7.72 -12.11
CA GLY A 382 -17.73 7.73 -10.74
C GLY A 382 -18.32 8.90 -9.98
N VAL A 383 -18.87 8.65 -8.78
CA VAL A 383 -19.39 9.69 -7.89
C VAL A 383 -18.72 9.57 -6.54
N ARG A 384 -18.17 10.69 -6.04
CA ARG A 384 -17.62 10.75 -4.68
C ARG A 384 -18.75 10.80 -3.65
N LEU A 385 -18.66 9.93 -2.66
CA LEU A 385 -19.65 9.72 -1.60
C LEU A 385 -19.14 10.31 -0.28
N GLN A 386 -20.01 11.03 0.43
CA GLN A 386 -19.79 11.51 1.79
C GLN A 386 -20.50 10.62 2.82
N GLY A 387 -21.69 10.11 2.48
CA GLY A 387 -22.50 9.19 3.30
C GLY A 387 -22.23 7.70 3.05
N GLY A 388 -21.23 7.38 2.21
CA GLY A 388 -20.86 6.00 1.89
C GLY A 388 -21.99 5.23 1.19
N GLN A 389 -22.24 3.99 1.61
CA GLN A 389 -23.19 3.09 0.97
C GLN A 389 -24.63 3.61 0.96
N GLU A 390 -25.09 4.24 2.05
CA GLU A 390 -26.46 4.76 2.14
C GLU A 390 -26.71 5.87 1.09
N GLU A 391 -25.71 6.73 0.87
CA GLU A 391 -25.78 7.75 -0.17
C GLU A 391 -25.76 7.14 -1.57
N LEU A 392 -24.95 6.11 -1.80
CA LEU A 392 -24.89 5.40 -3.08
C LEU A 392 -26.24 4.76 -3.42
N GLU A 393 -26.88 4.10 -2.47
CA GLU A 393 -28.20 3.50 -2.64
C GLU A 393 -29.26 4.55 -2.97
N GLN A 394 -29.21 5.72 -2.32
CA GLN A 394 -30.09 6.83 -2.64
C GLN A 394 -29.86 7.34 -4.07
N ILE A 395 -28.60 7.47 -4.52
CA ILE A 395 -28.28 7.87 -5.89
C ILE A 395 -28.85 6.87 -6.90
N ILE A 396 -28.65 5.57 -6.66
CA ILE A 396 -29.17 4.51 -7.53
C ILE A 396 -30.70 4.56 -7.58
N HIS A 397 -31.35 4.82 -6.45
CA HIS A 397 -32.80 4.96 -6.38
C HIS A 397 -33.29 6.18 -7.18
N ASP A 398 -32.71 7.36 -6.96
CA ASP A 398 -33.03 8.61 -7.68
C ASP A 398 -32.89 8.42 -9.21
N LEU A 399 -31.83 7.73 -9.65
CA LEU A 399 -31.59 7.44 -11.06
C LEU A 399 -32.63 6.47 -11.65
N ARG A 400 -33.00 5.43 -10.91
CA ARG A 400 -34.02 4.46 -11.35
C ARG A 400 -35.41 5.10 -11.42
N ASP A 401 -35.75 5.95 -10.47
CA ASP A 401 -37.00 6.73 -10.47
C ASP A 401 -37.05 7.72 -11.64
N GLY A 402 -35.89 8.26 -12.04
CA GLY A 402 -35.71 9.03 -13.27
C GLY A 402 -35.85 8.23 -14.58
N GLY A 403 -36.06 6.91 -14.49
CA GLY A 403 -36.24 6.03 -15.65
C GLY A 403 -34.94 5.50 -16.26
N TYR A 404 -33.80 5.67 -15.58
CA TYR A 404 -32.50 5.20 -16.07
C TYR A 404 -32.16 3.81 -15.53
N PRO A 405 -31.87 2.81 -16.39
CA PRO A 405 -31.25 1.56 -15.94
C PRO A 405 -29.87 1.83 -15.34
N VAL A 406 -29.63 1.34 -14.12
CA VAL A 406 -28.38 1.52 -13.38
C VAL A 406 -27.89 0.20 -12.79
N VAL A 407 -26.61 -0.09 -13.03
CA VAL A 407 -25.87 -1.18 -12.40
C VAL A 407 -24.77 -0.59 -11.52
N ASP A 408 -24.73 -1.03 -10.27
CA ASP A 408 -23.65 -0.71 -9.34
C ASP A 408 -22.44 -1.61 -9.64
N LEU A 409 -21.30 -0.97 -9.94
CA LEU A 409 -20.01 -1.59 -10.25
C LEU A 409 -19.00 -1.36 -9.13
N SER A 410 -19.43 -0.82 -7.99
CA SER A 410 -18.54 -0.43 -6.87
C SER A 410 -17.85 -1.63 -6.22
N ASP A 411 -18.34 -2.85 -6.42
CA ASP A 411 -17.71 -4.10 -5.96
C ASP A 411 -17.10 -4.94 -7.11
N ASP A 412 -17.14 -4.45 -8.36
CA ASP A 412 -16.64 -5.17 -9.53
C ASP A 412 -15.15 -4.87 -9.79
N GLU A 413 -14.28 -5.87 -9.57
CA GLU A 413 -12.83 -5.71 -9.78
C GLU A 413 -12.47 -5.43 -11.24
N MET A 414 -13.23 -5.95 -12.21
CA MET A 414 -12.99 -5.71 -13.62
C MET A 414 -13.23 -4.22 -13.96
N ALA A 415 -14.28 -3.63 -13.39
CA ALA A 415 -14.61 -2.23 -13.54
C ALA A 415 -13.53 -1.32 -12.94
N LYS A 416 -13.11 -1.63 -11.71
CA LYS A 416 -12.10 -0.89 -10.95
C LYS A 416 -10.72 -0.91 -11.59
N LEU A 417 -10.27 -2.08 -12.06
CA LEU A 417 -8.90 -2.28 -12.53
C LEU A 417 -8.74 -2.08 -14.03
N HIS A 418 -9.79 -2.34 -14.82
CA HIS A 418 -9.69 -2.38 -16.27
C HIS A 418 -10.66 -1.43 -16.95
N ILE A 419 -11.97 -1.62 -16.80
CA ILE A 419 -12.96 -0.92 -17.64
C ILE A 419 -12.88 0.59 -17.50
N ARG A 420 -12.67 1.13 -16.29
CA ARG A 420 -12.52 2.59 -16.08
C ARG A 420 -11.39 3.23 -16.90
N TYR A 421 -10.41 2.43 -17.35
CA TYR A 421 -9.29 2.86 -18.19
C TYR A 421 -9.47 2.54 -19.69
N MET A 422 -10.51 1.78 -20.05
CA MET A 422 -10.71 1.25 -21.41
C MET A 422 -11.90 1.87 -22.13
N ILE A 423 -12.79 2.57 -21.42
CA ILE A 423 -13.92 3.25 -22.03
C ILE A 423 -13.43 4.37 -22.93
N GLY A 424 -13.87 4.36 -24.19
CA GLY A 424 -13.55 5.42 -25.14
C GLY A 424 -13.36 5.00 -26.58
N GLY A 425 -13.11 3.70 -26.88
CA GLY A 425 -12.64 3.15 -28.16
C GLY A 425 -13.36 3.57 -29.46
N LYS A 426 -13.32 2.72 -30.49
CA LYS A 426 -13.89 3.10 -31.80
C LYS A 426 -15.42 3.09 -31.78
N PRO A 427 -16.08 4.02 -32.49
CA PRO A 427 -17.52 4.03 -32.61
C PRO A 427 -17.97 2.85 -33.49
N SER A 428 -19.21 2.41 -33.32
CA SER A 428 -19.78 1.30 -34.09
C SER A 428 -19.94 1.60 -35.58
N LYS A 429 -19.99 2.88 -35.95
CA LYS A 429 -20.05 3.38 -37.33
C LYS A 429 -19.10 4.57 -37.51
N PRO A 430 -18.62 4.84 -38.74
CA PRO A 430 -17.84 6.04 -39.01
C PRO A 430 -18.65 7.30 -38.68
N LEU A 431 -18.07 8.20 -37.88
CA LEU A 431 -18.67 9.47 -37.50
C LEU A 431 -17.92 10.63 -38.15
N THR A 432 -18.64 11.68 -38.55
CA THR A 432 -18.02 12.97 -38.92
C THR A 432 -17.94 13.81 -37.65
N GLU A 433 -16.96 13.49 -36.81
CA GLU A 433 -16.77 14.15 -35.52
C GLU A 433 -15.49 14.98 -35.48
N ARG A 434 -15.48 15.98 -34.60
CA ARG A 434 -14.30 16.76 -34.24
C ARG A 434 -14.02 16.64 -32.75
N LEU A 435 -12.74 16.55 -32.42
CA LEU A 435 -12.28 16.31 -31.05
C LEU A 435 -11.74 17.61 -30.45
N TYR A 436 -12.18 17.93 -29.24
CA TYR A 436 -11.71 19.10 -28.51
C TYR A 436 -11.35 18.72 -27.08
N SER A 437 -10.20 19.20 -26.60
CA SER A 437 -9.86 19.16 -25.19
C SER A 437 -10.22 20.50 -24.53
N PHE A 438 -10.89 20.45 -23.39
CA PHE A 438 -11.26 21.60 -22.58
C PHE A 438 -10.56 21.57 -21.23
N GLU A 439 -10.17 22.75 -20.73
CA GLU A 439 -9.68 22.93 -19.38
C GLU A 439 -10.55 23.99 -18.66
N PHE A 440 -11.01 23.65 -17.45
CA PHE A 440 -11.74 24.56 -16.58
C PHE A 440 -11.37 24.37 -15.10
N PRO A 441 -11.50 25.41 -14.27
CA PRO A 441 -11.26 25.28 -12.82
C PRO A 441 -12.20 24.25 -12.19
N GLU A 442 -11.63 23.36 -11.38
CA GLU A 442 -12.36 22.25 -10.77
C GLU A 442 -13.04 22.67 -9.46
N TYR A 443 -14.35 22.42 -9.33
CA TYR A 443 -15.14 22.65 -8.11
C TYR A 443 -16.45 21.84 -8.16
N PRO A 444 -17.15 21.62 -7.03
CA PRO A 444 -18.41 20.87 -7.03
C PRO A 444 -19.44 21.45 -8.03
N GLY A 445 -19.87 20.62 -8.99
CA GLY A 445 -20.78 21.02 -10.07
C GLY A 445 -20.11 21.68 -11.28
N ALA A 446 -18.77 21.73 -11.36
CA ALA A 446 -18.04 22.28 -12.51
C ALA A 446 -18.41 21.57 -13.82
N LEU A 447 -18.49 20.23 -13.81
CA LEU A 447 -18.94 19.44 -14.95
C LEU A 447 -20.36 19.81 -15.40
N LEU A 448 -21.29 19.94 -14.45
CA LEU A 448 -22.68 20.33 -14.76
C LEU A 448 -22.72 21.74 -15.37
N LYS A 449 -21.95 22.69 -14.82
CA LYS A 449 -21.84 24.03 -15.40
C LYS A 449 -21.25 23.95 -16.80
N PHE A 450 -20.19 23.17 -17.02
CA PHE A 450 -19.57 22.97 -18.32
C PHE A 450 -20.60 22.50 -19.35
N LEU A 451 -21.33 21.41 -19.05
CA LEU A 451 -22.38 20.88 -19.92
C LEU A 451 -23.53 21.87 -20.13
N SER A 452 -23.93 22.60 -19.08
CA SER A 452 -24.98 23.63 -19.18
C SER A 452 -24.55 24.79 -20.07
N THR A 453 -23.28 25.19 -20.00
CA THR A 453 -22.74 26.31 -20.79
C THR A 453 -22.52 25.87 -22.24
N LEU A 454 -21.98 24.67 -22.45
CA LEU A 454 -21.85 24.05 -23.77
C LEU A 454 -23.21 23.96 -24.49
N GLY A 455 -24.28 23.77 -23.71
CA GLY A 455 -25.65 23.78 -24.18
C GLY A 455 -26.04 22.44 -24.82
N THR A 456 -27.30 22.33 -25.24
CA THR A 456 -27.81 21.12 -25.87
C THR A 456 -27.67 21.15 -27.38
N HIS A 457 -27.06 22.18 -27.96
CA HIS A 457 -27.15 22.47 -29.37
C HIS A 457 -26.56 21.37 -30.27
N TRP A 458 -25.38 20.81 -29.94
CA TRP A 458 -24.70 19.83 -30.80
C TRP A 458 -24.61 18.44 -30.15
N ASN A 459 -24.52 17.39 -30.98
CA ASN A 459 -24.44 16.01 -30.50
C ASN A 459 -23.03 15.68 -30.00
N ILE A 460 -22.94 15.01 -28.85
CA ILE A 460 -21.68 14.58 -28.24
C ILE A 460 -21.50 13.10 -28.58
N SER A 461 -20.41 12.75 -29.25
CA SER A 461 -20.08 11.38 -29.67
C SER A 461 -18.97 10.72 -28.83
N LEU A 462 -18.25 11.52 -28.04
CA LEU A 462 -17.24 11.07 -27.08
C LEU A 462 -17.23 12.03 -25.90
N PHE A 463 -17.15 11.50 -24.69
CA PHE A 463 -16.93 12.29 -23.50
C PHE A 463 -15.99 11.55 -22.55
N ASN A 464 -14.87 12.15 -22.20
CA ASN A 464 -13.95 11.60 -21.22
C ASN A 464 -13.60 12.69 -20.21
N TYR A 465 -13.94 12.44 -18.95
CA TYR A 465 -13.68 13.33 -17.84
C TYR A 465 -13.24 12.52 -16.63
N ARG A 466 -12.12 12.95 -16.03
CA ARG A 466 -11.59 12.36 -14.82
C ARG A 466 -10.98 13.42 -13.93
N ASN A 467 -11.46 13.50 -12.70
CA ASN A 467 -10.96 14.39 -11.68
C ASN A 467 -9.87 13.67 -10.85
N HIS A 468 -8.62 14.07 -11.05
CA HIS A 468 -7.46 13.55 -10.32
C HIS A 468 -7.06 14.41 -9.10
N GLY A 469 -7.95 15.26 -8.60
CA GLY A 469 -7.62 16.22 -7.55
C GLY A 469 -6.65 17.31 -7.99
N ALA A 470 -6.57 17.56 -9.30
CA ALA A 470 -5.83 18.68 -9.89
C ALA A 470 -6.68 19.95 -9.89
N ASP A 471 -6.03 21.11 -9.92
CA ASP A 471 -6.72 22.43 -9.92
C ASP A 471 -7.58 22.67 -11.18
N TYR A 472 -7.38 21.87 -12.24
CA TYR A 472 -8.09 21.96 -13.50
C TYR A 472 -8.73 20.63 -13.88
N GLY A 473 -10.04 20.66 -14.14
CA GLY A 473 -10.77 19.61 -14.81
C GLY A 473 -10.37 19.58 -16.28
N ARG A 474 -9.96 18.40 -16.76
CA ARG A 474 -9.69 18.15 -18.17
C ARG A 474 -10.81 17.30 -18.74
N VAL A 475 -11.43 17.80 -19.80
CA VAL A 475 -12.45 17.06 -20.53
C VAL A 475 -11.99 16.90 -21.97
N LEU A 476 -12.12 15.69 -22.50
CA LEU A 476 -12.01 15.43 -23.93
C LEU A 476 -13.41 15.15 -24.48
N CYS A 477 -13.87 15.95 -25.44
CA CYS A 477 -15.18 15.77 -26.07
C CYS A 477 -15.05 15.58 -27.57
N GLY A 478 -15.79 14.63 -28.12
CA GLY A 478 -16.09 14.51 -29.55
C GLY A 478 -17.45 15.09 -29.85
N PHE A 479 -17.55 15.90 -30.90
CA PHE A 479 -18.80 16.47 -31.39
C PHE A 479 -19.03 16.09 -32.84
N GLU A 480 -20.24 15.64 -33.17
CA GLU A 480 -20.65 15.51 -34.57
C GLU A 480 -20.94 16.91 -35.13
N LEU A 481 -20.04 17.39 -35.99
CA LEU A 481 -20.10 18.74 -36.55
C LEU A 481 -19.99 18.64 -38.07
N ASN A 482 -21.03 19.13 -38.76
CA ASN A 482 -20.97 19.34 -40.19
C ASN A 482 -20.15 20.60 -40.51
N GLU A 483 -19.62 20.72 -41.73
CA GLU A 483 -18.83 21.89 -42.13
C GLU A 483 -19.57 23.23 -41.96
N GLY A 484 -20.91 23.22 -42.09
CA GLY A 484 -21.75 24.40 -41.91
C GLY A 484 -21.85 24.89 -40.45
N ASP A 485 -21.71 23.99 -39.47
CA ASP A 485 -21.91 24.30 -38.05
C ASP A 485 -20.61 24.80 -37.38
N LEU A 486 -19.47 24.63 -38.04
CA LEU A 486 -18.15 24.90 -37.49
C LEU A 486 -17.97 26.37 -37.07
N ALA A 487 -18.47 27.30 -37.89
CA ALA A 487 -18.35 28.73 -37.61
C ALA A 487 -19.19 29.14 -36.39
N GLN A 488 -20.41 28.59 -36.29
CA GLN A 488 -21.29 28.83 -35.15
C GLN A 488 -20.72 28.20 -33.88
N PHE A 489 -20.21 26.96 -33.96
CA PHE A 489 -19.59 26.30 -32.83
C PHE A 489 -18.33 27.02 -32.33
N THR A 490 -17.46 27.44 -33.23
CA THR A 490 -16.25 28.18 -32.85
C THR A 490 -16.59 29.52 -32.19
N THR A 491 -17.64 30.19 -32.65
CA THR A 491 -18.13 31.43 -32.03
C THR A 491 -18.66 31.15 -30.63
N HIS A 492 -19.50 30.12 -30.49
CA HIS A 492 -20.01 29.66 -29.20
C HIS A 492 -18.87 29.37 -28.22
N LEU A 493 -17.88 28.55 -28.61
CA LEU A 493 -16.73 28.23 -27.74
C LEU A 493 -15.95 29.47 -27.26
N ARG A 494 -15.82 30.51 -28.10
CA ARG A 494 -15.18 31.78 -27.68
C ARG A 494 -16.03 32.54 -26.67
N GLU A 495 -17.35 32.52 -26.83
CA GLU A 495 -18.29 33.13 -25.88
C GLU A 495 -18.32 32.39 -24.54
N LEU A 496 -18.09 31.06 -24.53
CA LEU A 496 -18.01 30.27 -23.30
C LEU A 496 -16.82 30.65 -22.41
N GLY A 497 -15.73 31.14 -23.00
CA GLY A 497 -14.53 31.60 -22.28
C GLY A 497 -13.69 30.48 -21.64
N TYR A 498 -13.99 29.19 -21.91
CA TYR A 498 -13.14 28.07 -21.50
C TYR A 498 -11.88 27.97 -22.36
N GLN A 499 -10.79 27.47 -21.78
CA GLN A 499 -9.62 27.10 -22.58
C GLN A 499 -9.93 25.82 -23.34
N TYR A 500 -9.75 25.85 -24.66
CA TYR A 500 -9.98 24.69 -25.52
C TYR A 500 -8.88 24.55 -26.57
N LYS A 501 -8.69 23.32 -27.05
CA LYS A 501 -7.78 22.99 -28.15
C LYS A 501 -8.43 21.97 -29.07
N ASP A 502 -8.36 22.21 -30.37
CA ASP A 502 -8.79 21.26 -31.40
C ASP A 502 -7.73 20.13 -31.49
N GLU A 503 -8.16 18.91 -31.19
CA GLU A 503 -7.36 17.69 -31.19
C GLU A 503 -7.83 16.71 -32.28
N THR A 504 -8.63 17.17 -33.25
CA THR A 504 -9.21 16.33 -34.33
C THR A 504 -8.12 15.63 -35.16
N ASP A 505 -6.98 16.30 -35.37
CA ASP A 505 -5.85 15.74 -36.11
C ASP A 505 -4.84 14.98 -35.25
N ASN A 506 -5.10 14.82 -33.95
CA ASN A 506 -4.18 14.17 -33.03
C ASN A 506 -3.93 12.71 -33.43
N PRO A 507 -2.67 12.26 -33.55
CA PRO A 507 -2.36 10.88 -33.91
C PRO A 507 -3.00 9.84 -32.98
N SER A 508 -3.03 10.10 -31.66
CA SER A 508 -3.63 9.17 -30.69
C SER A 508 -5.12 8.97 -30.94
N TYR A 509 -5.83 10.04 -31.28
CA TYR A 509 -7.24 9.96 -31.65
C TYR A 509 -7.44 9.13 -32.93
N LYS A 510 -6.67 9.42 -33.98
CA LYS A 510 -6.77 8.71 -35.27
C LYS A 510 -6.50 7.20 -35.19
N PHE A 511 -5.57 6.78 -34.33
CA PHE A 511 -5.25 5.36 -34.20
C PHE A 511 -6.27 4.61 -33.34
N PHE A 512 -6.70 5.17 -32.21
CA PHE A 512 -7.42 4.42 -31.18
C PHE A 512 -8.89 4.76 -31.00
N LEU A 513 -9.31 5.96 -31.43
CA LEU A 513 -10.63 6.50 -31.12
C LEU A 513 -11.47 6.77 -32.38
N SER A 514 -10.89 7.26 -33.48
CA SER A 514 -11.62 7.59 -34.72
C SER A 514 -12.10 6.39 -35.52
#